data_AF-A0A7C4ZPA9-F1
#
_entry.id   AF-A0A7C4ZPA9-F1
#
_cell.length_a   1.000
_cell.length_b   1.000
_cell.length_c   1.000
_cell.angle_alpha   90.00
_cell.angle_beta   90.00
_cell.angle_gamma   90.00
#
_symmetry.space_group_name_H-M   'P 1'
#
loop_
_entity.id
_entity.type
_entity.pdbx_description
1 polymer ?
#
loop_
_entity_poly.entity_id
_entity_poly.type
_entity_poly.pdbx_seq_one_letter_code
_entity_poly.pdbx_strand_id
1 'polypeptide(L)'
;MMNCEKVRRALPYYLSDALNWFTKLRVARHLESCEQCSSERDFHNRVMGLVESLPSVDPPEDLWFRVEAEILRLQSQRSRTFAVGVRRWVAAAVLCILILLAGAATLIRNSSRQQFPNSFEALYLQRHAEQSVADPLSDPVGQESLILVTSSLRFSRGAPASWSGGTNQSR
;
A
#
# COMPACT_ATOMS: atom_id res chain seq x y z
N MET A 1 23.29 -17.37 -21.49
CA MET A 1 22.94 -17.37 -22.93
C MET A 1 21.44 -17.52 -23.09
N MET A 2 20.84 -16.89 -24.09
CA MET A 2 19.43 -17.04 -24.43
C MET A 2 19.27 -18.29 -25.30
N ASN A 3 18.23 -19.09 -25.09
CA ASN A 3 18.04 -20.36 -25.82
C ASN A 3 17.45 -20.09 -27.21
N CYS A 4 17.87 -20.87 -28.22
CA CYS A 4 17.41 -20.73 -29.61
C CYS A 4 15.88 -20.75 -29.72
N GLU A 5 15.21 -21.63 -28.97
CA GLU A 5 13.74 -21.71 -28.95
C GLU A 5 13.07 -20.42 -28.46
N LYS A 6 13.68 -19.72 -27.50
CA LYS A 6 13.16 -18.42 -27.02
C LYS A 6 13.35 -17.33 -28.08
N VAL A 7 14.48 -17.37 -28.80
CA VAL A 7 14.77 -16.41 -29.88
C VAL A 7 13.84 -16.64 -31.05
N ARG A 8 13.62 -17.90 -31.47
CA ARG A 8 12.69 -18.26 -32.54
C ARG A 8 11.27 -17.75 -32.28
N ARG A 9 10.76 -17.91 -31.05
CA ARG A 9 9.45 -17.35 -30.66
C ARG A 9 9.43 -15.82 -30.62
N ALA A 10 10.55 -15.19 -30.31
CA ALA A 10 10.68 -13.74 -30.27
C ALA A 10 10.95 -13.11 -31.65
N LEU A 11 11.34 -13.91 -32.65
CA LEU A 11 11.81 -13.44 -33.95
C LEU A 11 10.76 -12.64 -34.73
N PRO A 12 9.47 -13.05 -34.80
CA PRO A 12 8.45 -12.25 -35.48
C PRO A 12 8.29 -10.86 -34.85
N TYR A 13 8.30 -10.79 -33.52
CA TYR A 13 8.21 -9.54 -32.76
C TYR A 13 9.46 -8.67 -32.91
N TYR A 14 10.62 -9.29 -33.13
CA TYR A 14 11.86 -8.59 -33.43
C TYR A 14 11.81 -7.91 -34.79
N LEU A 15 11.26 -8.61 -35.81
CA LEU A 15 11.11 -8.09 -37.16
C LEU A 15 10.07 -6.96 -37.24
N SER A 16 9.00 -7.04 -36.45
CA SER A 16 7.95 -6.02 -36.38
C SER A 16 8.24 -4.86 -35.42
N ASP A 17 9.46 -4.78 -34.88
CA ASP A 17 9.88 -3.83 -33.82
C ASP A 17 8.95 -3.76 -32.58
N ALA A 18 8.28 -4.86 -32.25
CA ALA A 18 7.32 -4.94 -31.15
C ALA A 18 7.95 -5.41 -29.81
N LEU A 19 9.27 -5.57 -29.76
CA LEU A 19 10.00 -6.01 -28.57
C LEU A 19 10.50 -4.82 -27.75
N ASN A 20 10.51 -4.98 -26.43
CA ASN A 20 11.25 -4.07 -25.54
C ASN A 20 12.75 -4.08 -25.86
N TRP A 21 13.40 -2.92 -25.74
CA TRP A 21 14.83 -2.66 -25.93
C TRP A 21 15.74 -3.77 -25.37
N PHE A 22 15.56 -4.17 -24.10
CA PHE A 22 16.41 -5.18 -23.47
C PHE A 22 16.28 -6.58 -24.11
N THR A 23 15.10 -6.91 -24.62
CA THR A 23 14.86 -8.18 -25.30
C THR A 23 15.40 -8.11 -26.72
N LYS A 24 15.22 -6.97 -27.40
CA LYS A 24 15.78 -6.70 -28.72
C LYS A 24 17.31 -6.87 -28.72
N LEU A 25 18.01 -6.28 -27.76
CA LEU A 25 19.47 -6.40 -27.63
C LEU A 25 19.92 -7.85 -27.39
N ARG A 26 19.19 -8.60 -26.56
CA ARG A 26 19.50 -10.01 -26.28
C ARG A 26 19.29 -10.90 -27.51
N VAL A 27 18.23 -10.66 -28.27
CA VAL A 27 17.95 -11.35 -29.53
C VAL A 27 19.03 -11.00 -30.57
N ALA A 28 19.38 -9.73 -30.73
CA ALA A 28 20.42 -9.28 -31.65
C ALA A 28 21.77 -9.97 -31.38
N ARG A 29 22.22 -9.97 -30.12
CA ARG A 29 23.46 -10.66 -29.71
C ARG A 29 23.41 -12.17 -29.99
N HIS A 30 22.25 -12.79 -29.81
CA HIS A 30 22.12 -14.22 -30.12
C HIS A 30 22.22 -14.49 -31.61
N LEU A 31 21.59 -13.65 -32.45
CA LEU A 31 21.64 -13.75 -33.91
C LEU A 31 23.07 -13.58 -34.46
N GLU A 32 23.90 -12.74 -33.82
CA GLU A 32 25.33 -12.61 -34.17
C GLU A 32 26.14 -13.88 -33.89
N SER A 33 25.74 -14.65 -32.87
CA SER A 33 26.48 -15.84 -32.41
C SER A 33 25.95 -17.17 -32.93
N CYS A 34 24.72 -17.21 -33.46
CA CYS A 34 24.01 -18.43 -33.83
C CYS A 34 23.58 -18.40 -35.29
N GLU A 35 24.31 -19.15 -36.12
CA GLU A 35 24.07 -19.25 -37.56
C GLU A 35 22.67 -19.77 -37.89
N GLN A 36 22.17 -20.76 -37.13
CA GLN A 36 20.83 -21.31 -37.32
C GLN A 36 19.74 -20.23 -37.16
N CYS A 37 19.80 -19.44 -36.08
CA CYS A 37 18.82 -18.37 -35.85
C CYS A 37 18.97 -17.21 -36.84
N SER A 38 20.20 -16.92 -37.30
CA SER A 38 20.42 -15.93 -38.36
C SER A 38 19.80 -16.38 -39.69
N SER A 39 20.00 -17.64 -40.07
CA SER A 39 19.44 -18.20 -41.30
C SER A 39 17.90 -18.16 -41.32
N GLU A 40 17.27 -18.38 -40.17
CA GLU A 40 15.83 -18.29 -39.99
C GLU A 40 15.33 -16.85 -40.15
N ARG A 41 16.04 -15.87 -39.56
CA ARG A 41 15.74 -14.45 -39.76
C ARG A 41 15.82 -14.06 -41.23
N ASP A 42 16.87 -14.51 -41.92
CA ASP A 42 17.07 -14.17 -43.33
C ASP A 42 16.01 -14.83 -44.22
N PHE A 43 15.56 -16.04 -43.86
CA PHE A 43 14.39 -16.67 -44.48
C PHE A 43 13.12 -15.83 -44.28
N HIS A 44 12.84 -15.36 -43.06
CA HIS A 44 11.70 -14.48 -42.81
C HIS A 44 11.76 -13.18 -43.61
N ASN A 45 12.93 -12.54 -43.70
CA ASN A 45 13.11 -11.32 -44.49
C ASN A 45 12.85 -11.57 -45.99
N ARG A 46 13.28 -12.71 -46.53
CA ARG A 46 12.98 -13.08 -47.93
C ARG A 46 11.48 -13.27 -48.15
N VAL A 47 10.80 -13.95 -47.23
CA VAL A 47 9.33 -14.15 -47.31
C VAL A 47 8.60 -12.80 -47.23
N MET A 48 9.02 -11.92 -46.32
CA MET A 48 8.42 -10.58 -46.21
C MET A 48 8.66 -9.76 -47.48
N GLY A 49 9.85 -9.81 -48.08
CA GLY A 49 10.13 -9.14 -49.35
C GLY A 49 9.25 -9.65 -50.51
N LEU A 50 8.91 -10.94 -50.52
CA LEU A 50 7.95 -11.48 -51.50
C LEU A 50 6.54 -10.94 -51.25
N VAL A 51 6.11 -10.84 -49.99
CA VAL A 51 4.80 -10.28 -49.63
C VAL A 51 4.72 -8.79 -49.99
N GLU A 52 5.77 -8.02 -49.72
CA GLU A 52 5.87 -6.60 -50.06
C GLU A 52 5.88 -6.35 -51.58
N SER A 53 6.31 -7.35 -52.37
CA SER A 53 6.27 -7.26 -53.84
C SER A 53 4.89 -7.46 -54.46
N LEU A 54 3.90 -7.88 -53.66
CA LEU A 54 2.53 -8.04 -54.12
C LEU A 54 1.92 -6.66 -54.43
N PRO A 55 1.02 -6.56 -55.42
CA PRO A 55 0.33 -5.32 -55.72
C PRO A 55 -0.47 -4.86 -54.49
N SER A 56 -0.29 -3.59 -54.13
CA SER A 56 -1.11 -2.97 -53.09
C SER A 56 -2.55 -2.91 -53.57
N VAL A 57 -3.47 -3.43 -52.75
CA VAL A 57 -4.92 -3.37 -52.99
C VAL A 57 -5.47 -2.34 -52.04
N ASP A 58 -6.23 -1.37 -52.56
CA ASP A 58 -6.88 -0.39 -51.70
C ASP A 58 -7.92 -1.07 -50.80
N PRO A 59 -7.86 -0.88 -49.48
CA PRO A 59 -8.85 -1.44 -48.58
C PRO A 59 -10.21 -0.77 -48.83
N PRO A 60 -11.34 -1.49 -48.61
CA PRO A 60 -12.67 -0.88 -48.65
C PRO A 60 -12.76 0.30 -47.67
N GLU A 61 -13.46 1.38 -48.05
CA GLU A 61 -13.58 2.61 -47.25
C GLU A 61 -14.09 2.32 -45.82
N ASP A 62 -15.00 1.35 -45.67
CA ASP A 62 -15.58 0.98 -44.38
C ASP A 62 -14.70 0.04 -43.52
N LEU A 63 -13.58 -0.46 -44.04
CA LEU A 63 -12.75 -1.44 -43.33
C LEU A 63 -12.19 -0.84 -42.04
N TRP A 64 -11.66 0.37 -42.11
CA TRP A 64 -11.07 1.04 -40.96
C TRP A 64 -12.09 1.29 -39.86
N PHE A 65 -13.30 1.76 -40.23
CA PHE A 65 -14.39 2.00 -39.28
C PHE A 65 -14.79 0.72 -38.54
N ARG A 66 -14.84 -0.42 -39.24
CA ARG A 66 -15.13 -1.72 -38.62
C ARG A 66 -14.04 -2.17 -37.66
N VAL A 67 -12.77 -1.99 -38.02
CA VAL A 67 -11.63 -2.33 -37.16
C VAL A 67 -11.62 -1.45 -35.91
N GLU A 68 -11.81 -0.13 -36.07
CA GLU A 68 -11.89 0.81 -34.96
C GLU A 68 -13.04 0.47 -34.00
N ALA A 69 -14.24 0.22 -34.53
CA ALA A 69 -15.40 -0.16 -33.72
C ALA A 69 -15.13 -1.43 -32.90
N GLU A 70 -14.45 -2.42 -33.49
CA GLU A 70 -14.12 -3.67 -32.81
C GLU A 70 -13.04 -3.48 -31.73
N ILE A 71 -12.01 -2.67 -31.99
CA ILE A 71 -10.99 -2.31 -30.99
C ILE A 71 -11.63 -1.61 -29.80
N LEU A 72 -12.50 -0.63 -30.04
CA LEU A 72 -13.22 0.10 -28.99
C LEU A 72 -14.14 -0.84 -28.19
N ARG A 73 -14.84 -1.76 -28.87
CA ARG A 73 -15.67 -2.77 -28.23
C ARG A 73 -14.85 -3.63 -27.27
N LEU A 74 -13.70 -4.15 -27.69
CA LEU A 74 -12.83 -4.99 -26.86
C LEU A 74 -12.24 -4.21 -25.67
N GLN A 75 -11.84 -2.96 -25.86
CA GLN A 75 -11.36 -2.10 -24.78
C GLN A 75 -12.44 -1.83 -23.73
N SER A 76 -13.68 -1.56 -24.17
CA SER A 76 -14.81 -1.31 -23.27
C SER A 76 -15.23 -2.55 -22.47
N GLN A 77 -15.10 -3.75 -23.04
CA GLN A 77 -15.38 -4.99 -22.32
C GLN A 77 -14.33 -5.28 -21.25
N ARG A 78 -13.06 -5.01 -21.55
CA ARG A 78 -11.95 -5.23 -20.60
C ARG A 78 -12.02 -4.30 -19.38
N SER A 79 -12.44 -3.06 -19.55
CA SER A 79 -12.58 -2.12 -18.43
C SER A 79 -13.76 -2.49 -17.51
N ARG A 80 -14.87 -2.99 -18.08
CA ARG A 80 -16.03 -3.43 -17.30
C ARG A 80 -15.73 -4.63 -16.41
N THR A 81 -15.02 -5.64 -16.90
CA THR A 81 -14.69 -6.83 -16.10
C THR A 81 -13.70 -6.51 -14.98
N PHE A 82 -12.72 -5.64 -15.25
CA PHE A 82 -11.77 -5.19 -14.23
C PHE A 82 -12.43 -4.36 -13.13
N ALA A 83 -13.31 -3.41 -13.49
CA ALA A 83 -14.03 -2.58 -12.53
C ALA A 83 -14.92 -3.39 -11.58
N VAL A 84 -15.60 -4.43 -12.07
CA VAL A 84 -16.42 -5.31 -11.23
C VAL A 84 -15.56 -6.13 -10.26
N GLY A 85 -14.39 -6.61 -10.71
CA GLY A 85 -13.43 -7.28 -9.84
C GLY A 85 -12.96 -6.39 -8.70
N VAL A 86 -12.41 -5.21 -9.02
CA VAL A 86 -11.87 -4.27 -8.03
C VAL A 86 -12.94 -3.80 -7.04
N ARG A 87 -14.17 -3.54 -7.50
CA ARG A 87 -15.28 -3.12 -6.62
C ARG A 87 -15.61 -4.15 -5.54
N ARG A 88 -15.51 -5.45 -5.84
CA ARG A 88 -15.74 -6.52 -4.84
C ARG A 88 -14.63 -6.55 -3.78
N TRP A 89 -13.38 -6.35 -4.18
CA TRP A 89 -12.25 -6.26 -3.26
C TRP A 89 -12.28 -5.00 -2.40
N VAL A 90 -12.66 -3.85 -2.97
CA VAL A 90 -12.83 -2.60 -2.22
C VAL A 90 -13.95 -2.74 -1.18
N ALA A 91 -15.08 -3.33 -1.55
CA ALA A 91 -16.17 -3.58 -0.61
C ALA A 91 -15.73 -4.50 0.56
N ALA A 92 -14.95 -5.55 0.27
CA ALA A 92 -14.39 -6.43 1.29
C ALA A 92 -13.40 -5.70 2.21
N ALA A 93 -12.53 -4.85 1.66
CA ALA A 93 -11.57 -4.07 2.44
C ALA A 93 -12.27 -3.08 3.39
N VAL A 94 -13.32 -2.39 2.92
CA VAL A 94 -14.13 -1.49 3.75
C VAL A 94 -14.78 -2.26 4.91
N LEU A 95 -15.33 -3.45 4.65
CA LEU A 95 -15.93 -4.28 5.70
C LEU A 95 -14.90 -4.70 6.75
N CYS A 96 -13.70 -5.13 6.33
CA CYS A 96 -12.61 -5.47 7.25
C CYS A 96 -12.20 -4.28 8.12
N ILE A 97 -12.09 -3.08 7.54
CA ILE A 97 -11.76 -1.85 8.29
C ILE A 97 -12.85 -1.57 9.34
N LEU A 98 -14.13 -1.68 8.97
CA LEU A 98 -15.24 -1.47 9.90
C LEU A 98 -15.22 -2.48 11.06
N ILE A 99 -14.93 -3.75 10.78
CA ILE A 99 -14.80 -4.80 11.80
C ILE A 99 -13.63 -4.50 12.73
N LEU A 100 -12.47 -4.09 12.20
CA LEU A 100 -11.30 -3.73 13.00
C LEU A 100 -11.58 -2.52 13.91
N LEU A 101 -12.24 -1.49 13.38
CA LEU A 101 -12.62 -0.31 14.15
C LEU A 101 -13.65 -0.64 15.24
N ALA A 102 -14.65 -1.47 14.93
CA ALA A 102 -15.61 -1.94 15.91
C ALA A 102 -14.94 -2.78 17.01
N GLY A 103 -14.04 -3.69 16.63
CA GLY A 103 -13.24 -4.49 17.57
C GLY A 103 -12.39 -3.62 18.49
N ALA A 104 -11.65 -2.66 17.94
CA ALA A 104 -10.86 -1.71 18.72
C ALA A 104 -11.74 -0.89 19.68
N ALA A 105 -12.89 -0.40 19.23
CA ALA A 105 -13.83 0.32 20.09
C ALA A 105 -14.35 -0.54 21.25
N THR A 106 -14.66 -1.82 21.01
CA THR A 106 -15.08 -2.74 22.07
C THR A 106 -13.96 -3.03 23.07
N LEU A 107 -12.72 -3.18 22.61
CA LEU A 107 -11.56 -3.40 23.49
C LEU A 107 -11.29 -2.19 24.39
N ILE A 108 -11.33 -0.98 23.85
CA ILE A 108 -11.15 0.26 24.62
C ILE A 108 -12.24 0.42 25.69
N ARG A 109 -13.49 0.06 25.34
CA ARG A 109 -14.61 0.11 26.28
C ARG A 109 -14.55 -0.97 27.35
N ASN A 110 -13.93 -2.12 27.05
CA ASN A 110 -13.73 -3.20 28.01
C ASN A 110 -12.54 -2.93 28.94
N SER A 111 -11.42 -2.40 28.41
CA SER A 111 -10.24 -2.07 29.22
C SER A 111 -10.53 -0.96 30.24
N SER A 112 -11.33 0.05 29.85
CA SER A 112 -11.80 1.08 30.77
C SER A 112 -12.69 0.55 31.89
N ARG A 113 -13.39 -0.59 31.70
CA ARG A 113 -14.11 -1.26 32.78
C ARG A 113 -13.21 -2.03 33.73
N GLN A 114 -12.07 -2.53 33.25
CA GLN A 114 -11.07 -3.20 34.09
C GLN A 114 -10.18 -2.21 34.85
N GLN A 115 -10.12 -0.95 34.42
CA GLN A 115 -9.37 0.11 35.09
C GLN A 115 -10.17 0.82 36.19
N PHE A 116 -10.95 0.05 36.95
CA PHE A 116 -11.22 0.41 38.34
C PHE A 116 -10.32 -0.49 39.17
N PRO A 117 -9.21 0.02 39.76
CA PRO A 117 -8.46 -0.77 40.70
C PRO A 117 -9.43 -1.26 41.75
N ASN A 118 -9.38 -2.57 42.02
CA ASN A 118 -10.19 -3.24 43.03
C ASN A 118 -10.21 -2.31 44.25
N SER A 119 -11.38 -1.84 44.66
CA SER A 119 -11.49 -0.89 45.79
C SER A 119 -10.71 -1.37 47.00
N PHE A 120 -10.61 -2.69 47.16
CA PHE A 120 -9.79 -3.39 48.15
C PHE A 120 -8.28 -3.12 48.03
N GLU A 121 -7.70 -3.13 46.83
CA GLU A 121 -6.26 -2.93 46.62
C GLU A 121 -5.89 -1.44 46.82
N ALA A 122 -6.77 -0.53 46.39
CA ALA A 122 -6.64 0.89 46.69
C ALA A 122 -6.76 1.17 48.20
N LEU A 123 -7.72 0.54 48.88
CA LEU A 123 -7.88 0.62 50.34
C LEU A 123 -6.69 -0.01 51.08
N TYR A 124 -6.15 -1.11 50.59
CA TYR A 124 -4.99 -1.78 51.15
C TYR A 124 -3.74 -0.90 51.07
N LEU A 125 -3.46 -0.34 49.88
CA LEU A 125 -2.34 0.59 49.68
C LEU A 125 -2.48 1.85 50.54
N GLN A 126 -3.70 2.39 50.65
CA GLN A 126 -3.95 3.53 51.54
C GLN A 126 -3.69 3.19 53.01
N ARG A 127 -4.18 2.04 53.48
CA ARG A 127 -4.00 1.62 54.88
C ARG A 127 -2.55 1.27 55.21
N HIS A 128 -1.82 0.67 54.26
CA HIS A 128 -0.39 0.43 54.42
C HIS A 128 0.43 1.71 54.43
N ALA A 129 0.06 2.71 53.63
CA ALA A 129 0.71 4.02 53.68
C ALA A 129 0.52 4.66 55.07
N GLU A 130 -0.70 4.66 55.60
CA GLU A 130 -0.99 5.16 56.95
C GLU A 130 -0.21 4.41 58.04
N GLN A 131 -0.12 3.08 57.95
CA GLN A 131 0.63 2.27 58.90
C GLN A 131 2.14 2.48 58.80
N SER A 132 2.68 2.67 57.59
CA SER A 132 4.11 2.91 57.38
C SER A 132 4.57 4.26 57.96
N VAL A 133 3.70 5.27 57.97
CA VAL A 133 3.99 6.58 58.59
C VAL A 133 4.06 6.48 60.12
N ALA A 134 3.39 5.50 60.72
CA ALA A 134 3.38 5.29 62.16
C ALA A 134 4.51 4.37 62.68
N ASP A 135 5.35 3.81 61.80
CA ASP A 135 6.43 2.89 62.18
C ASP A 135 7.66 3.68 62.68
N PRO A 136 8.08 3.55 63.96
CA PRO A 136 9.17 4.34 64.55
C PRO A 136 10.56 4.05 63.96
N LEU A 137 10.69 3.03 63.12
CA LEU A 137 11.91 2.70 62.37
C LEU A 137 11.97 3.35 60.99
N SER A 138 10.91 4.04 60.56
CA SER A 138 10.92 4.80 59.31
C SER A 138 11.76 6.07 59.50
N ASP A 139 12.89 6.13 58.78
CA ASP A 139 13.84 7.24 58.86
C ASP A 139 13.16 8.57 58.49
N PRO A 140 13.13 9.58 59.37
CA PRO A 140 12.50 10.87 59.09
C PRO A 140 13.10 11.57 57.87
N VAL A 141 14.36 11.27 57.51
CA VAL A 141 15.02 11.84 56.32
C VAL A 141 14.41 11.30 55.01
N GLY A 142 13.88 10.07 55.03
CA GLY A 142 13.19 9.48 53.88
C GLY A 142 11.82 10.12 53.61
N GLN A 143 11.10 10.54 54.66
CA GLN A 143 9.74 11.05 54.54
C GLN A 143 9.66 12.44 53.86
N GLU A 144 10.62 13.34 54.10
CA GLU A 144 10.62 14.66 53.43
C GLU A 144 10.88 14.57 51.92
N SER A 145 11.67 13.58 51.48
CA SER A 145 11.97 13.38 50.05
C SER A 145 10.73 12.95 49.25
N LEU A 146 9.84 12.14 49.85
CA LEU A 146 8.60 11.65 49.23
C LEU A 146 7.56 12.78 49.04
N ILE A 147 7.53 13.76 49.93
CA ILE A 147 6.66 14.94 49.82
C ILE A 147 7.13 15.86 48.67
N LEU A 148 8.44 16.00 48.48
CA LEU A 148 9.02 16.79 47.37
C LEU A 148 8.79 16.12 45.99
N VAL A 149 8.85 14.79 45.93
CA VAL A 149 8.59 14.04 44.68
C VAL A 149 7.10 14.07 44.30
N THR A 150 6.19 13.98 45.27
CA THR A 150 4.74 13.99 44.98
C THR A 150 4.20 15.39 44.66
N SER A 151 4.77 16.45 45.22
CA SER A 151 4.41 17.83 44.91
C SER A 151 4.88 18.29 43.53
N SER A 152 6.08 17.87 43.08
CA SER A 152 6.58 18.16 41.73
C SER A 152 5.75 17.46 40.63
N LEU A 153 5.21 16.27 40.90
CA LEU A 153 4.30 15.58 39.99
C LEU A 153 2.90 16.21 39.92
N ARG A 154 2.47 16.95 40.95
CA ARG A 154 1.21 17.71 40.93
C ARG A 154 1.33 19.01 40.13
N PHE A 155 2.52 19.60 40.06
CA PHE A 155 2.77 20.82 39.28
C PHE A 155 2.84 20.57 37.76
N SER A 156 3.27 19.38 37.30
CA SER A 156 3.34 19.09 35.85
C SER A 156 1.98 18.77 35.18
N ARG A 157 0.90 18.59 35.96
CA ARG A 157 -0.45 18.27 35.45
C ARG A 157 -1.45 19.43 35.53
N GLY A 158 -1.02 20.66 35.85
CA GLY A 158 -1.94 21.78 36.08
C GLY A 158 -1.41 23.13 35.64
N ALA A 159 -1.16 23.32 34.35
CA ALA A 159 -1.14 24.66 33.75
C ALA A 159 -2.15 24.70 32.58
N PRO A 160 -3.43 25.06 32.82
CA PRO A 160 -4.29 25.48 31.74
C PRO A 160 -3.78 26.83 31.21
N ALA A 161 -3.44 26.85 29.92
CA ALA A 161 -3.14 28.06 29.16
C ALA A 161 -4.30 29.05 29.29
N SER A 162 -4.09 30.15 30.01
CA SER A 162 -5.02 31.27 30.06
C SER A 162 -5.03 31.96 28.69
N TRP A 163 -6.06 31.66 27.93
CA TRP A 163 -6.48 32.35 26.73
C TRP A 163 -6.67 33.85 27.00
N SER A 164 -5.91 34.70 26.30
CA SER A 164 -6.14 36.13 26.19
C SER A 164 -7.32 36.40 25.25
N GLY A 165 -8.51 36.53 25.82
CA GLY A 165 -9.74 36.95 25.13
C GLY A 165 -10.18 38.33 25.60
N GLY A 166 -9.99 39.35 24.77
CA GLY A 166 -10.49 40.70 25.00
C GLY A 166 -11.99 40.84 24.72
N THR A 167 -12.66 41.69 25.50
CA THR A 167 -13.88 42.46 25.19
C THR A 167 -13.82 43.68 26.13
N ASN A 168 -13.69 44.93 25.66
CA ASN A 168 -14.69 45.79 25.03
C ASN A 168 -16.04 45.83 25.77
N GLN A 169 -16.21 46.72 26.76
CA GLN A 169 -17.35 47.65 26.85
C GLN A 169 -17.35 48.57 28.08
N SER A 170 -17.99 49.73 27.87
CA SER A 170 -18.51 50.73 28.81
C SER A 170 -17.54 51.84 29.25
N ARG A 171 -17.94 53.11 29.34
CA ARG A 171 -19.05 53.93 28.83
C ARG A 171 -18.66 55.36 29.20
#